data_AF-A0A9E7N8P6-F1
#
_entry.id   AF-A0A9E7N8P6-F1
#
_cell.length_a   1.000
_cell.length_b   1.000
_cell.length_c   1.000
_cell.angle_alpha   90.00
_cell.angle_beta   90.00
_cell.angle_gamma   90.00
#
_symmetry.space_group_name_H-M   'P 1'
#
loop_
_entity.id
_entity.type
_entity.pdbx_description
1 polymer ?
#
loop_
_entity_poly.entity_id
_entity_poly.type
_entity_poly.pdbx_seq_one_letter_code
_entity_poly.pdbx_strand_id
1 'polypeptide(L)'
;MTDYDYHEPDFSGTTTEDWDDPQLEDFDTDGLDEVADHFILSSSGFPPENFTDLKLPVVDPDGNLNKNALATAKSGGRGVGAVEDLDDEAADEITDLIDDLANEHFDDADFGE
;
A
#
# COMPACT_ATOMS: atom_id res chain seq x y z
N MET A 1 -11.84 9.88 -15.07
CA MET A 1 -10.89 8.78 -14.90
C MET A 1 -9.57 9.42 -14.54
N THR A 2 -9.26 9.33 -13.25
CA THR A 2 -7.91 9.52 -12.76
C THR A 2 -7.11 8.32 -13.25
N ASP A 3 -5.95 8.56 -13.82
CA ASP A 3 -5.07 7.48 -14.28
C ASP A 3 -4.28 7.04 -13.05
N TYR A 4 -4.75 5.98 -12.40
CA TYR A 4 -4.05 5.42 -11.26
C TYR A 4 -2.95 4.49 -11.76
N ASP A 5 -1.76 4.66 -11.20
CA ASP A 5 -0.61 3.81 -11.45
C ASP A 5 -0.40 2.95 -10.19
N TYR A 6 -0.10 1.66 -10.36
CA TYR A 6 0.16 0.76 -9.24
C TYR A 6 1.50 0.04 -9.43
N HIS A 7 2.20 -0.22 -8.32
CA HIS A 7 3.42 -1.03 -8.32
C HIS A 7 3.51 -1.96 -7.11
N GLU A 8 4.45 -2.89 -7.18
CA GLU A 8 4.83 -3.74 -6.05
C GLU A 8 5.69 -2.94 -5.06
N PRO A 9 5.33 -2.87 -3.77
CA PRO A 9 6.05 -2.09 -2.78
C PRO A 9 7.41 -2.72 -2.44
N ASP A 10 8.39 -1.90 -2.09
CA ASP A 10 9.70 -2.38 -1.60
C ASP A 10 9.70 -2.43 -0.07
N PHE A 11 10.15 -3.56 0.48
CA PHE A 11 10.27 -3.74 1.92
C PHE A 11 11.46 -4.63 2.25
N SER A 12 12.09 -4.35 3.38
CA SER A 12 13.27 -5.08 3.86
C SER A 12 12.93 -6.10 4.95
N GLY A 13 11.72 -6.07 5.49
CA GLY A 13 11.27 -6.92 6.58
C GLY A 13 9.75 -7.01 6.66
N THR A 14 9.27 -7.74 7.65
CA THR A 14 7.84 -7.96 7.89
C THR A 14 7.51 -7.69 9.36
N THR A 15 6.35 -7.11 9.61
CA THR A 15 5.86 -6.81 10.96
C THR A 15 4.37 -7.10 11.11
N THR A 16 3.96 -7.38 12.34
CA THR A 16 2.57 -7.59 12.75
C THR A 16 2.16 -6.60 13.84
N GLU A 17 2.93 -5.53 14.02
CA GLU A 17 2.62 -4.44 14.94
C GLU A 17 1.34 -3.70 14.57
N ASP A 18 0.81 -2.95 15.53
CA ASP A 18 -0.37 -2.12 15.34
C ASP A 18 -0.11 -1.14 14.19
N TRP A 19 -1.10 -1.01 13.31
CA TRP A 19 -0.98 -0.20 12.10
C TRP A 19 -1.69 1.14 12.27
N ASP A 20 -0.96 2.21 12.02
CA ASP A 20 -1.49 3.55 11.83
C ASP A 20 -1.07 4.07 10.46
N ASP A 21 -1.91 4.92 9.86
CA ASP A 21 -1.69 5.42 8.50
C ASP A 21 -0.47 6.36 8.48
N PRO A 22 0.64 5.98 7.83
CA PRO A 22 1.87 6.75 7.90
C PRO A 22 1.66 8.12 7.26
N GLN A 23 2.25 9.16 7.87
CA GLN A 23 2.25 10.51 7.32
C GLN A 23 3.64 10.84 6.76
N LEU A 24 3.74 11.82 5.86
CA LEU A 24 5.04 12.25 5.32
C LEU A 24 6.06 12.59 6.42
N GLU A 25 5.60 13.10 7.57
CA GLU A 25 6.45 13.45 8.72
C GLU A 25 7.01 12.23 9.48
N ASP A 26 6.47 11.03 9.23
CA ASP A 26 6.91 9.76 9.84
C ASP A 26 8.11 9.13 9.10
N PHE A 27 8.33 9.52 7.83
CA PHE A 27 9.44 9.01 7.03
C PHE A 27 10.71 9.83 7.27
N ASP A 28 11.84 9.15 7.48
CA ASP A 28 13.17 9.77 7.60
C ASP A 28 13.80 10.06 6.22
N THR A 29 12.98 10.48 5.24
CA THR A 29 13.42 10.87 3.89
C THR A 29 12.65 12.08 3.37
N ASP A 30 13.34 12.91 2.59
CA ASP A 30 12.75 14.00 1.81
C ASP A 30 12.35 13.55 0.39
N GLY A 31 12.69 12.31 0.00
CA GLY A 31 12.43 11.73 -1.32
C GLY A 31 11.03 11.14 -1.40
N LEU A 32 10.14 11.77 -2.18
CA LEU A 32 8.82 11.20 -2.44
C LEU A 32 8.87 9.89 -3.23
N ASP A 33 9.94 9.65 -3.97
CA ASP A 33 10.20 8.37 -4.64
C ASP A 33 10.40 7.24 -3.62
N GLU A 34 11.27 7.43 -2.63
CA GLU A 34 11.45 6.46 -1.54
C GLU A 34 10.16 6.27 -0.75
N VAL A 35 9.43 7.35 -0.43
CA VAL A 35 8.14 7.21 0.26
C VAL A 35 7.15 6.42 -0.59
N ALA A 36 7.17 6.59 -1.92
CA ALA A 36 6.26 5.90 -2.80
C ALA A 36 6.46 4.38 -2.81
N ASP A 37 7.69 3.89 -2.61
CA ASP A 37 7.97 2.46 -2.46
C ASP A 37 7.19 1.78 -1.32
N HIS A 38 6.69 2.55 -0.33
CA HIS A 38 5.88 2.03 0.77
C HIS A 38 4.38 1.87 0.44
N PHE A 39 3.95 2.41 -0.70
CA PHE A 39 2.57 2.48 -1.15
C PHE A 39 2.39 1.66 -2.43
N ILE A 40 1.20 1.11 -2.64
CA ILE A 40 0.91 0.33 -3.85
C ILE A 40 0.37 1.20 -4.98
N LEU A 41 -0.34 2.28 -4.66
CA LEU A 41 -1.17 3.01 -5.63
C LEU A 41 -0.84 4.51 -5.62
N SER A 42 -0.77 5.12 -6.79
CA SER A 42 -0.56 6.56 -6.97
C SER A 42 -1.52 7.15 -8.00
N SER A 43 -2.06 8.33 -7.69
CA SER A 43 -2.96 9.07 -8.60
C SER A 43 -2.23 9.92 -9.65
N SER A 44 -0.92 10.15 -9.45
CA SER A 44 -0.06 10.96 -10.32
C SER A 44 1.10 10.15 -10.94
N GLY A 45 1.19 8.86 -10.64
CA GLY A 45 2.27 7.98 -11.07
C GLY A 45 3.43 7.85 -10.08
N PHE A 46 4.49 7.18 -10.52
CA PHE A 46 5.71 6.95 -9.76
C PHE A 46 6.92 7.51 -10.53
N PRO A 47 7.60 8.55 -10.02
CA PRO A 47 7.41 9.19 -8.72
C PRO A 47 6.13 10.04 -8.64
N PRO A 48 5.51 10.17 -7.45
CA PRO A 48 4.28 10.95 -7.26
C PRO A 48 4.54 12.46 -7.29
N GLU A 49 3.51 13.24 -7.62
CA GLU A 49 3.58 14.70 -7.55
C GLU A 49 3.47 15.21 -6.10
N ASN A 50 2.61 14.60 -5.28
CA ASN A 50 2.45 14.89 -3.87
C ASN A 50 2.22 13.62 -3.06
N PHE A 51 2.57 13.66 -1.77
CA PHE A 51 2.27 12.58 -0.83
C PHE A 51 0.78 12.21 -0.77
N THR A 52 -0.11 13.19 -0.96
CA THR A 52 -1.57 12.96 -0.94
C THR A 52 -2.08 12.14 -2.13
N ASP A 53 -1.29 12.05 -3.21
CA ASP A 53 -1.61 11.27 -4.40
C ASP A 53 -1.36 9.77 -4.18
N LEU A 54 -0.49 9.42 -3.22
CA LEU A 54 -0.22 8.05 -2.78
C LEU A 54 -1.41 7.49 -1.98
N LYS A 55 -1.71 6.23 -2.22
CA LYS A 55 -2.82 5.47 -1.64
C LYS A 55 -2.35 4.06 -1.32
N LEU A 56 -3.05 3.42 -0.39
CA LEU A 56 -2.77 2.05 0.04
C LEU A 56 -1.34 1.85 0.58
N PRO A 57 -0.99 2.54 1.68
CA PRO A 57 0.25 2.24 2.39
C PRO A 57 0.20 0.81 2.96
N VAL A 58 1.22 0.02 2.67
CA VAL A 58 1.34 -1.37 3.18
C VAL A 58 2.66 -1.63 3.89
N VAL A 59 3.64 -0.75 3.72
CA VAL A 59 4.93 -0.79 4.39
C VAL A 59 5.01 0.35 5.40
N ASP A 60 5.45 0.05 6.61
CA ASP A 60 5.72 1.05 7.65
C ASP A 60 6.89 1.97 7.26
N PRO A 61 7.02 3.16 7.88
CA PRO A 61 8.16 4.07 7.66
C PRO A 61 9.53 3.43 7.94
N ASP A 62 9.57 2.40 8.78
CA ASP A 62 10.78 1.60 9.05
C ASP A 62 11.14 0.63 7.90
N GLY A 63 10.36 0.56 6.81
CA GLY A 63 10.58 -0.31 5.67
C GLY A 63 10.15 -1.77 5.90
N ASN A 64 9.20 -2.00 6.80
CA ASN A 64 8.65 -3.32 7.10
C ASN A 64 7.23 -3.45 6.54
N LEU A 65 6.98 -4.49 5.76
CA LEU A 65 5.64 -4.85 5.30
C LEU A 65 4.78 -5.18 6.52
N ASN A 66 3.60 -4.57 6.65
CA ASN A 66 2.75 -4.74 7.82
C ASN A 66 1.46 -5.49 7.48
N LYS A 67 1.22 -6.60 8.18
CA LYS A 67 0.03 -7.43 7.99
C LYS A 67 -1.28 -6.63 8.21
N ASN A 68 -1.32 -5.75 9.20
CA ASN A 68 -2.51 -4.94 9.49
C ASN A 68 -2.70 -3.83 8.43
N ALA A 69 -1.61 -3.34 7.85
CA ALA A 69 -1.65 -2.42 6.72
C ALA A 69 -2.26 -3.09 5.48
N LEU A 70 -1.79 -4.28 5.12
CA LEU A 70 -2.34 -5.08 4.03
C LEU A 70 -3.86 -5.31 4.20
N ALA A 71 -4.30 -5.66 5.41
CA ALA A 71 -5.73 -5.88 5.70
C ALA A 71 -6.54 -4.59 5.52
N THR A 72 -5.97 -3.46 5.94
CA THR A 72 -6.56 -2.13 5.80
C THR A 72 -6.59 -1.68 4.33
N ALA A 73 -5.54 -1.97 3.56
CA ALA A 73 -5.45 -1.68 2.14
C ALA A 73 -6.45 -2.52 1.34
N LYS A 74 -6.73 -3.76 1.75
CA LYS A 74 -7.74 -4.62 1.10
C LYS A 74 -9.18 -4.20 1.40
N SER A 75 -9.53 -4.02 2.67
CA SER A 75 -10.93 -3.90 3.11
C SER A 75 -11.19 -2.80 4.15
N GLY A 76 -10.19 -2.00 4.47
CA GLY A 76 -10.33 -0.87 5.39
C GLY A 76 -11.04 0.33 4.76
N GLY A 77 -11.37 1.33 5.59
CA GLY A 77 -12.06 2.55 5.16
C GLY A 77 -11.26 3.46 4.21
N ARG A 78 -9.99 3.13 3.95
CA ARG A 78 -9.11 3.78 2.95
C ARG A 78 -8.49 2.76 1.98
N GLY A 79 -9.03 1.54 1.95
CA GLY A 79 -8.54 0.46 1.11
C GLY A 79 -8.95 0.61 -0.35
N VAL A 80 -8.64 -0.40 -1.16
CA VAL A 80 -8.85 -0.42 -2.62
C VAL A 80 -10.29 -0.11 -3.00
N GLY A 81 -11.26 -0.66 -2.26
CA GLY A 81 -12.69 -0.39 -2.48
C GLY A 81 -13.17 0.99 -2.03
N ALA A 82 -12.33 1.76 -1.32
CA ALA A 82 -12.61 3.14 -0.93
C ALA A 82 -11.99 4.17 -1.89
N VAL A 83 -11.16 3.73 -2.84
CA VAL A 83 -10.56 4.61 -3.84
C VAL A 83 -11.61 5.00 -4.87
N GLU A 84 -12.02 6.27 -4.85
CA GLU A 84 -12.95 6.81 -5.83
C GLU A 84 -12.29 6.84 -7.22
N ASP A 85 -13.04 6.46 -8.25
CA ASP A 85 -12.58 6.38 -9.64
C ASP A 85 -11.51 5.31 -9.93
N LEU A 86 -11.29 4.33 -9.05
CA LEU A 86 -10.48 3.14 -9.37
C LEU A 86 -11.31 2.13 -10.18
N ASP A 87 -10.77 1.69 -11.32
CA ASP A 87 -11.40 0.65 -12.14
C ASP A 87 -11.45 -0.69 -11.38
N ASP A 88 -12.56 -1.44 -11.53
CA ASP A 88 -12.74 -2.73 -10.86
C ASP A 88 -11.59 -3.71 -11.19
N GLU A 89 -11.09 -3.70 -12.44
CA GLU A 89 -9.97 -4.56 -12.86
C GLU A 89 -8.66 -4.20 -12.12
N ALA A 90 -8.37 -2.91 -11.94
CA ALA A 90 -7.20 -2.50 -11.15
C ALA A 90 -7.39 -2.81 -9.67
N ALA A 91 -8.62 -2.70 -9.16
CA ALA A 91 -8.94 -3.04 -7.78
C ALA A 91 -8.76 -4.54 -7.48
N ASP A 92 -9.18 -5.42 -8.40
CA ASP A 92 -8.93 -6.86 -8.32
C ASP A 92 -7.42 -7.14 -8.35
N GLU A 93 -6.66 -6.60 -9.30
CA GLU A 93 -5.20 -6.82 -9.39
C GLU A 93 -4.44 -6.36 -8.14
N ILE A 94 -4.82 -5.20 -7.57
CA ILE A 94 -4.23 -4.71 -6.31
C ILE A 94 -4.62 -5.62 -5.13
N THR A 95 -5.85 -6.13 -5.13
CA THR A 95 -6.31 -7.07 -4.09
C THR A 95 -5.52 -8.37 -4.16
N ASP A 96 -5.32 -8.91 -5.37
CA ASP A 96 -4.51 -10.10 -5.61
C ASP A 96 -3.06 -9.87 -5.17
N LEU A 97 -2.46 -8.72 -5.49
CA LEU A 97 -1.11 -8.36 -5.02
C LEU A 97 -1.03 -8.32 -3.48
N ILE A 98 -2.02 -7.70 -2.82
CA ILE A 98 -2.07 -7.65 -1.35
C ILE A 98 -2.20 -9.06 -0.75
N ASP A 99 -3.02 -9.91 -1.35
CA ASP A 99 -3.22 -11.28 -0.91
C ASP A 99 -1.95 -12.12 -1.11
N ASP A 100 -1.25 -11.97 -2.24
CA ASP A 100 0.01 -12.66 -2.53
C ASP A 100 1.11 -12.24 -1.55
N LEU A 101 1.30 -10.93 -1.35
CA LEU A 101 2.24 -10.38 -0.37
C LEU A 101 1.94 -10.88 1.05
N ALA A 102 0.66 -10.89 1.44
CA ALA A 102 0.26 -11.34 2.76
C ALA A 102 0.54 -12.84 2.94
N ASN A 103 0.12 -13.68 1.98
CA ASN A 103 0.23 -15.12 2.05
C ASN A 103 1.69 -15.61 1.87
N GLU A 104 2.51 -14.91 1.10
CA GLU A 104 3.93 -15.23 0.92
C GLU A 104 4.75 -14.89 2.17
N HIS A 105 4.48 -13.73 2.78
CA HIS A 105 5.30 -13.22 3.88
C HIS A 105 4.77 -13.53 5.28
N PHE A 106 3.49 -13.88 5.41
CA PHE A 106 2.85 -14.20 6.69
C PHE A 106 2.10 -15.54 6.62
N ASP A 107 2.66 -16.57 7.25
CA ASP A 107 2.04 -17.92 7.37
C ASP A 107 0.62 -17.93 8.00
N ASP A 108 0.25 -16.88 8.74
CA ASP A 108 -1.04 -16.72 9.42
C ASP A 108 -1.91 -15.65 8.74
N ALA A 109 -1.57 -15.20 7.54
CA ALA A 109 -2.40 -14.30 6.76
C ALA A 109 -3.77 -14.95 6.48
N ASP A 110 -4.85 -14.40 7.06
CA ASP A 110 -6.22 -14.74 6.69
C ASP A 110 -6.64 -13.80 5.53
N PHE A 111 -5.87 -13.87 4.44
CA PHE A 111 -6.11 -13.14 3.20
C PHE A 111 -6.71 -14.11 2.17
N GLY A 112 -7.26 -13.62 1.06
CA GLY A 112 -8.02 -14.47 0.13
C GLY A 112 -7.22 -15.68 -0.37
N GLU A 113 -7.92 -16.78 -0.70
CA GLU A 113 -7.36 -18.00 -1.34
C GLU A 113 -7.52 -17.97 -2.86
#